data_AF-A0A6G2U2J6-F1
#
_entry.id   AF-A0A6G2U2J6-F1
#
_cell.length_a   1.000
_cell.length_b   1.000
_cell.length_c   1.000
_cell.angle_alpha   90.00
_cell.angle_beta   90.00
_cell.angle_gamma   90.00
#
_symmetry.space_group_name_H-M   'P 1'
#
loop_
_entity.id
_entity.type
_entity.pdbx_description
1 polymer ?
#
loop_
_entity_poly.entity_id
_entity_poly.type
_entity_poly.pdbx_seq_one_letter_code
_entity_poly.pdbx_strand_id
1 'polypeptide(L)'
;MDPYLVEAARTRLAEFGRTPRLAAVDATGELPDTEYDRIMATVSVRPVPASWLRALRPGGRLVTTIAHTALLITADMGPDGIARGTVQPDPATFMETRQEADYPAKLNDVFVTARVREGEDVRPPEGSIPDLWQEWPLRWLFELDTPGVETRAATYPDDGRRVVWLLAADGAWARAEDGTSPLVHQGGPRRLWDELERVRSRWEENNRFSLHSMRAELSPDGSHLLTPDDSWRFTI
;
A
#
# COMPACT_ATOMS: atom_id res chain seq x y z
N MET A 1 -2.33 -1.90 20.79
CA MET A 1 -3.80 -2.04 20.90
C MET A 1 -4.26 -1.40 22.20
N ASP A 2 -5.34 -0.62 22.21
CA ASP A 2 -5.85 0.03 23.42
C ASP A 2 -6.46 -1.04 24.39
N PRO A 3 -5.96 -1.16 25.63
CA PRO A 3 -6.51 -2.08 26.63
C PRO A 3 -8.02 -1.92 26.88
N TYR A 4 -8.55 -0.70 26.79
CA TYR A 4 -9.98 -0.44 26.94
C TYR A 4 -10.81 -1.15 25.87
N LEU A 5 -10.36 -1.13 24.61
CA LEU A 5 -11.04 -1.81 23.51
C LEU A 5 -11.04 -3.33 23.70
N VAL A 6 -9.95 -3.88 24.23
CA VAL A 6 -9.81 -5.32 24.49
C VAL A 6 -10.79 -5.77 25.59
N GLU A 7 -10.89 -5.02 26.69
CA GLU A 7 -11.83 -5.37 27.77
C GLU A 7 -13.28 -5.15 27.34
N ALA A 8 -13.58 -4.09 26.60
CA ALA A 8 -14.93 -3.89 26.05
C ALA A 8 -15.33 -5.02 25.09
N ALA A 9 -14.40 -5.53 24.27
CA ALA A 9 -14.65 -6.70 23.42
C ALA A 9 -14.86 -7.97 24.25
N ARG A 10 -14.08 -8.17 25.32
CA ARG A 10 -14.22 -9.31 26.24
C ARG A 10 -15.62 -9.38 26.85
N THR A 11 -16.11 -8.26 27.40
CA THR A 11 -17.45 -8.19 28.00
C THR A 11 -18.52 -8.54 26.97
N ARG A 12 -18.49 -7.90 25.79
CA ARG A 12 -19.49 -8.13 24.73
C ARG A 12 -19.48 -9.57 24.23
N LEU A 13 -18.31 -10.17 24.02
CA LEU A 13 -18.21 -11.57 23.56
C LEU A 13 -18.75 -12.55 24.61
N ALA A 14 -18.51 -12.28 25.90
CA ALA A 14 -19.03 -13.09 26.99
C ALA A 14 -20.56 -13.05 27.08
N GLU A 15 -21.19 -11.90 26.78
CA GLU A 15 -22.66 -11.78 26.66
C GLU A 15 -23.24 -12.69 25.56
N PHE A 16 -22.46 -12.99 24.51
CA PHE A 16 -22.80 -13.97 23.48
C PHE A 16 -22.32 -15.40 23.79
N GLY A 17 -21.86 -15.67 25.02
CA GLY A 17 -21.38 -16.99 25.45
C GLY A 17 -20.03 -17.40 24.83
N ARG A 18 -19.21 -16.44 24.38
CA ARG A 18 -17.89 -16.69 23.78
C ARG A 18 -16.77 -16.11 24.64
N THR A 19 -15.75 -16.92 24.91
CA THR A 19 -14.62 -16.54 25.77
C THR A 19 -13.26 -16.81 25.09
N PRO A 20 -12.97 -16.20 23.93
CA PRO A 20 -11.66 -16.36 23.30
C PRO A 20 -10.53 -15.74 24.14
N ARG A 21 -9.29 -16.17 23.89
CA ARG A 21 -8.11 -15.48 24.43
C ARG A 21 -7.99 -14.12 23.76
N LEU A 22 -7.94 -13.06 24.56
CA LEU A 22 -7.78 -11.68 24.10
C LEU A 22 -6.57 -11.06 24.81
N ALA A 23 -5.74 -10.34 24.04
CA ALA A 23 -4.53 -9.71 24.54
C ALA A 23 -4.41 -8.28 23.99
N ALA A 24 -4.03 -7.34 24.86
CA ALA A 24 -3.69 -5.98 24.48
C ALA A 24 -2.19 -5.91 24.20
N VAL A 25 -1.79 -6.13 22.95
CA VAL A 25 -0.39 -6.13 22.51
C VAL A 25 -0.21 -5.29 21.25
N ASP A 26 1.04 -4.94 20.95
CA ASP A 26 1.44 -4.53 19.60
C ASP A 26 1.67 -5.78 18.77
N ALA A 27 0.74 -6.06 17.85
CA ALA A 27 0.84 -7.24 17.00
C ALA A 27 1.94 -7.10 15.95
N THR A 28 2.52 -5.92 15.70
CA THR A 28 3.67 -5.78 14.78
C THR A 28 4.98 -6.26 15.42
N GLY A 29 5.00 -6.40 16.75
CA GLY A 29 6.10 -7.01 17.51
C GLY A 29 5.91 -8.52 17.69
N GLU A 30 6.57 -9.09 18.71
CA GLU A 30 6.43 -10.51 19.04
C GLU A 30 4.99 -10.88 19.38
N LEU A 31 4.51 -11.98 18.81
CA LEU A 31 3.18 -12.48 19.12
C LEU A 31 3.17 -13.24 20.46
N PRO A 32 2.03 -13.29 21.17
CA PRO A 32 1.92 -13.99 22.45
C PRO A 32 2.09 -15.52 22.39
N ASP A 33 2.19 -16.09 21.20
CA ASP A 33 2.37 -17.51 20.93
C ASP A 33 3.25 -17.66 19.69
N THR A 34 3.77 -18.86 19.46
CA THR A 34 4.67 -19.16 18.34
C THR A 34 4.14 -20.25 17.42
N GLU A 35 2.94 -20.77 17.69
CA GLU A 35 2.39 -21.94 17.01
C GLU A 35 0.99 -21.69 16.45
N TYR A 36 0.82 -20.67 15.62
CA TYR A 36 -0.44 -20.40 14.95
C TYR A 36 -0.62 -21.25 13.70
N ASP A 37 -1.81 -21.83 13.51
CA ASP A 37 -2.21 -22.43 12.24
C ASP A 37 -2.64 -21.37 11.22
N ARG A 38 -3.25 -20.27 11.70
CA ARG A 38 -3.83 -19.23 10.85
C ARG A 38 -3.60 -17.86 11.48
N ILE A 39 -3.13 -16.91 10.69
CA ILE A 39 -3.03 -15.49 11.07
C ILE A 39 -3.85 -14.69 10.06
N MET A 40 -4.75 -13.85 10.57
CA MET A 40 -5.53 -12.91 9.77
C MET A 40 -5.40 -11.52 10.36
N ALA A 41 -4.91 -10.57 9.57
CA ALA A 41 -4.82 -9.18 9.96
C ALA A 41 -6.03 -8.39 9.45
N THR A 42 -6.70 -7.66 10.35
CA THR A 42 -7.73 -6.66 10.01
C THR A 42 -7.18 -5.23 10.12
N VAL A 43 -5.90 -5.10 9.84
CA VAL A 43 -5.09 -3.87 9.76
C VAL A 43 -4.13 -4.08 8.58
N SER A 44 -3.74 -3.01 7.89
CA SER A 44 -2.75 -3.11 6.82
C SER A 44 -1.33 -2.89 7.35
N VAL A 45 -0.38 -3.61 6.77
CA VAL A 45 1.05 -3.60 7.18
C VAL A 45 1.95 -3.46 5.98
N ARG A 46 3.09 -2.79 6.17
CA ARG A 46 4.22 -2.76 5.24
C ARG A 46 5.44 -2.26 6.02
N PRO A 47 6.44 -3.10 6.36
CA PRO A 47 6.61 -4.49 5.96
C PRO A 47 5.62 -5.46 6.63
N VAL A 48 5.43 -6.65 6.05
CA VAL A 48 4.80 -7.79 6.76
C VAL A 48 5.67 -8.16 7.98
N PRO A 49 5.14 -8.18 9.22
CA PRO A 49 5.94 -8.44 10.41
C PRO A 49 6.61 -9.82 10.41
N ALA A 50 7.93 -9.84 10.61
CA ALA A 50 8.72 -11.06 10.69
C ALA A 50 8.26 -11.99 11.84
N SER A 51 7.72 -11.42 12.92
CA SER A 51 7.16 -12.17 14.04
C SER A 51 5.94 -13.00 13.66
N TRP A 52 5.11 -12.54 12.72
CA TRP A 52 3.96 -13.31 12.22
C TRP A 52 4.42 -14.55 11.49
N LEU A 53 5.44 -14.40 10.65
CA LEU A 53 6.02 -15.49 9.88
C LEU A 53 6.74 -16.50 10.77
N ARG A 54 7.47 -16.04 11.80
CA ARG A 54 8.09 -16.94 12.79
C ARG A 54 7.08 -17.70 13.64
N ALA A 55 5.93 -17.10 13.92
CA ALA A 55 4.87 -17.71 14.73
C ALA A 55 3.90 -18.60 13.92
N LEU A 56 4.02 -18.62 12.59
CA LEU A 56 3.15 -19.41 11.71
C LEU A 56 3.76 -20.81 11.50
N ARG A 57 3.01 -21.85 11.84
CA ARG A 57 3.47 -23.24 11.66
C ARG A 57 3.64 -23.57 10.17
N PRO A 58 4.52 -24.51 9.78
CA PRO A 58 4.48 -25.13 8.45
C PRO A 58 3.07 -25.65 8.11
N GLY A 59 2.56 -25.33 6.92
CA GLY A 59 1.16 -25.58 6.52
C GLY A 59 0.15 -24.57 7.09
N GLY A 60 0.62 -23.59 7.86
CA GLY A 60 -0.17 -22.47 8.34
C GLY A 60 -0.50 -21.48 7.22
N ARG A 61 -1.50 -20.62 7.43
CA ARG A 61 -1.90 -19.60 6.46
C ARG A 61 -1.89 -18.20 7.05
N LEU A 62 -1.34 -17.26 6.30
CA LEU A 62 -1.40 -15.83 6.55
C LEU A 62 -2.38 -15.17 5.58
N VAL A 63 -3.25 -14.30 6.10
CA VAL A 63 -4.07 -13.38 5.34
C VAL A 63 -3.79 -11.96 5.84
N THR A 64 -3.29 -11.08 4.97
CA THR A 64 -2.95 -9.70 5.34
C THR A 64 -3.13 -8.73 4.17
N THR A 65 -3.23 -7.44 4.46
CA THR A 65 -3.32 -6.37 3.46
C THR A 65 -2.07 -5.52 3.49
N ILE A 66 -1.56 -5.13 2.31
CA ILE A 66 -0.37 -4.28 2.20
C ILE A 66 -0.74 -2.81 2.35
N ALA A 67 -0.11 -2.13 3.32
CA ALA A 67 -0.36 -0.72 3.62
C ALA A 67 -0.15 0.18 2.38
N HIS A 68 -0.87 1.30 2.38
CA HIS A 68 -1.06 2.24 1.26
C HIS A 68 -1.79 1.68 0.04
N THR A 69 -1.83 0.36 -0.15
CA THR A 69 -2.65 -0.30 -1.17
C THR A 69 -3.93 -0.88 -0.57
N ALA A 70 -4.76 -1.55 -1.40
CA ALA A 70 -5.81 -2.46 -0.91
C ALA A 70 -5.55 -3.93 -1.30
N LEU A 71 -4.28 -4.27 -1.55
CA LEU A 71 -3.87 -5.62 -1.95
C LEU A 71 -3.98 -6.57 -0.76
N LEU A 72 -4.97 -7.46 -0.82
CA LEU A 72 -5.12 -8.59 0.09
C LEU A 72 -4.23 -9.74 -0.39
N ILE A 73 -3.42 -10.30 0.50
CA ILE A 73 -2.54 -11.45 0.23
C ILE A 73 -3.03 -12.62 1.06
N THR A 74 -3.12 -13.79 0.42
CA THR A 74 -3.23 -15.08 1.10
C THR A 74 -1.98 -15.88 0.80
N ALA A 75 -1.26 -16.33 1.82
CA ALA A 75 -0.03 -17.11 1.68
C ALA A 75 -0.01 -18.30 2.65
N ASP A 76 0.50 -19.44 2.19
CA ASP A 76 0.66 -20.66 2.98
C ASP A 76 2.13 -20.87 3.33
N MET A 77 2.41 -21.15 4.60
CA MET A 77 3.76 -21.38 5.12
C MET A 77 4.32 -22.71 4.61
N GLY A 78 5.41 -22.64 3.84
CA GLY A 78 6.14 -23.81 3.38
C GLY A 78 6.96 -24.48 4.50
N PRO A 79 7.38 -25.74 4.30
CA PRO A 79 8.29 -26.43 5.23
C PRO A 79 9.71 -25.80 5.26
N ASP A 80 10.03 -24.95 4.29
CA ASP A 80 11.27 -24.18 4.18
C ASP A 80 11.24 -22.84 4.93
N GLY A 81 10.15 -22.53 5.63
CA GLY A 81 10.00 -21.28 6.40
C GLY A 81 9.64 -20.05 5.57
N ILE A 82 9.25 -20.25 4.30
CA ILE A 82 8.79 -19.18 3.40
C ILE A 82 7.30 -19.37 3.14
N ALA A 83 6.50 -18.36 3.47
CA ALA A 83 5.09 -18.34 3.12
C ALA A 83 4.92 -17.88 1.66
N ARG A 84 4.25 -18.71 0.85
CA ARG A 84 4.02 -18.44 -0.58
C ARG A 84 2.55 -18.31 -0.88
N GLY A 85 2.20 -17.35 -1.72
CA GLY A 85 0.82 -16.98 -1.94
C GLY A 85 0.58 -16.12 -3.16
N THR A 86 -0.60 -15.52 -3.22
CA THR A 86 -0.97 -14.57 -4.28
C THR A 86 -1.76 -13.41 -3.72
N VAL A 87 -1.73 -12.32 -4.48
CA VAL A 87 -2.70 -11.23 -4.32
C VAL A 87 -4.09 -11.77 -4.67
N GLN A 88 -5.09 -11.46 -3.85
CA GLN A 88 -6.46 -11.91 -4.04
C GLN A 88 -7.20 -11.00 -5.03
N PRO A 89 -8.20 -11.52 -5.77
CA PRO A 89 -8.97 -10.73 -6.74
C PRO A 89 -9.73 -9.57 -6.11
N ASP A 90 -10.27 -9.78 -4.91
CA ASP A 90 -11.05 -8.79 -4.18
C ASP A 90 -10.14 -7.94 -3.29
N PRO A 91 -10.17 -6.60 -3.41
CA PRO A 91 -9.42 -5.72 -2.54
C PRO A 91 -10.04 -5.66 -1.15
N ALA A 92 -9.19 -5.41 -0.14
CA ALA A 92 -9.62 -5.13 1.22
C ALA A 92 -8.96 -3.84 1.70
N THR A 93 -9.74 -2.92 2.28
CA THR A 93 -9.22 -1.67 2.82
C THR A 93 -9.19 -1.75 4.34
N PHE A 94 -7.99 -1.69 4.89
CA PHE A 94 -7.78 -1.63 6.33
C PHE A 94 -6.87 -0.47 6.68
N MET A 95 -7.10 0.11 7.87
CA MET A 95 -6.24 1.15 8.41
C MET A 95 -4.81 0.62 8.61
N GLU A 96 -3.83 1.45 8.30
CA GLU A 96 -2.42 1.15 8.55
C GLU A 96 -2.15 0.99 10.05
N THR A 97 -1.27 0.04 10.41
CA THR A 97 -0.77 -0.13 11.77
C THR A 97 -0.05 1.12 12.26
N ARG A 98 -0.22 1.42 13.55
CA ARG A 98 0.36 2.57 14.24
C ARG A 98 0.55 2.22 15.72
N GLN A 99 1.53 2.82 16.38
CA GLN A 99 1.74 2.59 17.82
C GLN A 99 0.87 3.54 18.67
N GLU A 100 0.70 4.78 18.21
CA GLU A 100 -0.14 5.79 18.87
C GLU A 100 -1.14 6.38 17.86
N ALA A 101 -1.75 7.53 18.17
CA ALA A 101 -2.52 8.30 17.17
C ALA A 101 -1.56 9.14 16.29
N ASP A 102 -0.44 8.54 15.88
CA ASP A 102 0.74 9.16 15.28
C ASP A 102 0.76 9.01 13.75
N TYR A 103 -0.38 9.19 13.09
CA TYR A 103 -0.39 9.19 11.63
C TYR A 103 0.63 10.21 11.10
N PRO A 104 1.42 9.84 10.08
CA PRO A 104 2.31 10.78 9.42
C PRO A 104 1.53 12.04 9.06
N ALA A 105 2.12 13.20 9.36
CA ALA A 105 1.51 14.46 8.99
C ALA A 105 1.28 14.46 7.48
N LYS A 106 0.07 14.84 7.07
CA LYS A 106 -0.24 15.05 5.65
C LYS A 106 0.78 16.00 5.05
N LEU A 107 1.17 15.78 3.79
CA LEU A 107 2.17 16.59 3.09
C LEU A 107 1.58 17.94 2.63
N ASN A 108 0.91 18.66 3.53
CA ASN A 108 0.18 19.89 3.22
C ASN A 108 1.12 21.03 2.79
N ASP A 109 2.30 21.15 3.36
CA ASP A 109 3.26 22.20 2.97
C ASP A 109 3.80 21.96 1.55
N VAL A 110 4.13 20.70 1.23
CA VAL A 110 4.50 20.28 -0.12
C VAL A 110 3.33 20.46 -1.08
N PHE A 111 2.10 20.15 -0.65
CA PHE A 111 0.89 20.33 -1.44
C PHE A 111 0.62 21.80 -1.78
N VAL A 112 0.76 22.72 -0.81
CA VAL A 112 0.62 24.17 -1.04
C VAL A 112 1.61 24.62 -2.10
N THR A 113 2.84 24.12 -2.05
CA THR A 113 3.88 24.37 -3.06
C THR A 113 3.46 23.83 -4.43
N ALA A 114 3.10 22.55 -4.50
CA ALA A 114 2.75 21.85 -5.73
C ALA A 114 1.52 22.43 -6.46
N ARG A 115 0.62 23.10 -5.72
CA ARG A 115 -0.59 23.71 -6.30
C ARG A 115 -0.32 24.91 -7.20
N VAL A 116 0.74 25.68 -6.94
CA VAL A 116 0.93 26.99 -7.57
C VAL A 116 2.29 27.16 -8.22
N ARG A 117 3.28 26.35 -7.84
CA ARG A 117 4.62 26.47 -8.39
C ARG A 117 4.66 25.96 -9.82
N GLU A 118 5.47 26.62 -10.63
CA GLU A 118 5.71 26.22 -12.02
C GLU A 118 6.49 24.92 -12.11
N GLY A 119 7.37 24.64 -11.14
CA GLY A 119 8.27 23.48 -11.19
C GLY A 119 9.65 23.83 -11.72
N GLU A 120 10.57 22.89 -11.59
CA GLU A 120 11.90 22.94 -12.20
C GLU A 120 11.92 22.25 -13.57
N ASP A 121 10.97 21.33 -13.78
CA ASP A 121 10.73 20.64 -15.03
C ASP A 121 9.25 20.76 -15.39
N VAL A 122 8.99 21.24 -16.61
CA VAL A 122 7.65 21.45 -17.16
C VAL A 122 7.62 20.89 -18.56
N ARG A 123 6.78 19.89 -18.77
CA ARG A 123 6.71 19.17 -20.05
C ARG A 123 5.33 18.55 -20.29
N PRO A 124 4.99 18.22 -21.54
CA PRO A 124 3.85 17.36 -21.80
C PRO A 124 4.01 15.98 -21.13
N PRO A 125 2.91 15.36 -20.65
CA PRO A 125 2.93 13.97 -20.22
C PRO A 125 3.15 13.03 -21.42
N GLU A 126 3.70 11.86 -21.15
CA GLU A 126 3.65 10.73 -22.06
C GLU A 126 2.20 10.21 -22.06
N GLY A 127 1.49 10.34 -23.19
CA GLY A 127 0.09 9.90 -23.29
C GLY A 127 -0.88 10.72 -22.43
N SER A 128 -1.99 10.09 -22.00
CA SER A 128 -3.01 10.74 -21.18
C SER A 128 -2.63 10.78 -19.71
N ILE A 129 -3.07 11.83 -19.01
CA ILE A 129 -3.03 11.89 -17.54
C ILE A 129 -3.98 10.80 -17.01
N PRO A 130 -3.48 9.82 -16.22
CA PRO A 130 -4.31 8.72 -15.74
C PRO A 130 -5.26 9.19 -14.64
N ASP A 131 -6.42 8.55 -14.55
CA ASP A 131 -7.30 8.69 -13.39
C ASP A 131 -6.87 7.72 -12.31
N LEU A 132 -5.97 8.12 -11.40
CA LEU A 132 -5.42 7.18 -10.41
C LEU A 132 -6.46 6.63 -9.41
N TRP A 133 -7.71 7.11 -9.41
CA TRP A 133 -8.80 6.57 -8.60
C TRP A 133 -9.61 5.51 -9.36
N GLN A 134 -9.75 5.65 -10.68
CA GLN A 134 -10.35 4.62 -11.54
C GLN A 134 -9.33 3.57 -11.98
N GLU A 135 -8.11 4.00 -12.29
CA GLU A 135 -6.93 3.22 -12.61
C GLU A 135 -6.14 2.88 -11.33
N TRP A 136 -6.87 2.42 -10.31
CA TRP A 136 -6.27 1.94 -9.06
C TRP A 136 -5.17 0.89 -9.23
N PRO A 137 -5.14 0.01 -10.27
CA PRO A 137 -4.03 -0.92 -10.42
C PRO A 137 -2.70 -0.19 -10.70
N LEU A 138 -2.74 0.85 -11.53
CA LEU A 138 -1.56 1.68 -11.81
C LEU A 138 -1.13 2.42 -10.54
N ARG A 139 -2.09 3.00 -9.82
CA ARG A 139 -1.80 3.70 -8.56
C ARG A 139 -1.13 2.78 -7.54
N TRP A 140 -1.64 1.57 -7.31
CA TRP A 140 -1.05 0.65 -6.33
C TRP A 140 0.31 0.11 -6.79
N LEU A 141 0.52 -0.14 -8.09
CA LEU A 141 1.85 -0.48 -8.61
C LEU A 141 2.84 0.66 -8.36
N PHE A 142 2.41 1.91 -8.56
CA PHE A 142 3.24 3.07 -8.29
C PHE A 142 3.56 3.22 -6.80
N GLU A 143 2.59 3.04 -5.90
CA GLU A 143 2.80 3.06 -4.45
C GLU A 143 3.68 1.90 -3.95
N LEU A 144 3.63 0.74 -4.61
CA LEU A 144 4.53 -0.38 -4.35
C LEU A 144 5.96 -0.07 -4.80
N ASP A 145 6.14 0.46 -6.01
CA ASP A 145 7.46 0.74 -6.60
C ASP A 145 8.13 1.97 -6.00
N THR A 146 7.33 2.97 -5.64
CA THR A 146 7.76 4.27 -5.14
C THR A 146 7.11 4.55 -3.78
N PRO A 147 7.58 3.89 -2.70
CA PRO A 147 7.00 4.07 -1.37
C PRO A 147 7.12 5.51 -0.87
N GLY A 148 6.16 5.93 -0.03
CA GLY A 148 6.17 7.25 0.60
C GLY A 148 5.67 8.39 -0.28
N VAL A 149 4.98 8.08 -1.39
CA VAL A 149 4.29 9.07 -2.20
C VAL A 149 2.82 9.19 -1.80
N GLU A 150 2.39 10.40 -1.46
CA GLU A 150 1.00 10.75 -1.25
C GLU A 150 0.38 11.19 -2.58
N THR A 151 -0.63 10.46 -3.05
CA THR A 151 -1.40 10.83 -4.25
C THR A 151 -2.64 11.62 -3.83
N ARG A 152 -2.87 12.79 -4.45
CA ARG A 152 -4.12 13.56 -4.33
C ARG A 152 -4.71 13.82 -5.71
N ALA A 153 -6.03 13.93 -5.79
CA ALA A 153 -6.71 14.36 -7.00
C ALA A 153 -7.92 15.24 -6.67
N ALA A 154 -8.29 16.10 -7.61
CA ALA A 154 -9.50 16.89 -7.56
C ALA A 154 -10.05 17.10 -8.97
N THR A 155 -11.35 17.40 -9.05
CA THR A 155 -12.01 17.85 -10.28
C THR A 155 -12.45 19.29 -10.07
N TYR A 156 -12.05 20.18 -10.98
CA TYR A 156 -12.47 21.58 -10.95
C TYR A 156 -13.99 21.66 -11.24
N PRO A 157 -14.79 22.29 -10.37
CA PRO A 157 -16.24 22.37 -10.56
C PRO A 157 -16.67 23.13 -11.82
N ASP A 158 -15.85 24.09 -12.26
CA ASP A 158 -16.22 25.06 -13.30
C ASP A 158 -16.12 24.47 -14.72
N ASP A 159 -15.11 23.64 -14.98
CA ASP A 159 -14.80 23.09 -16.31
C ASP A 159 -14.64 21.56 -16.34
N GLY A 160 -14.75 20.90 -15.18
CA GLY A 160 -14.63 19.45 -15.07
C GLY A 160 -13.22 18.90 -15.27
N ARG A 161 -12.20 19.76 -15.41
CA ARG A 161 -10.81 19.30 -15.55
C ARG A 161 -10.36 18.62 -14.27
N ARG A 162 -9.62 17.52 -14.42
CA ARG A 162 -9.01 16.83 -13.29
C ARG A 162 -7.59 17.30 -13.12
N VAL A 163 -7.16 17.29 -11.87
CA VAL A 163 -5.78 17.55 -11.48
C VAL A 163 -5.34 16.46 -10.53
N VAL A 164 -4.13 15.98 -10.74
CA VAL A 164 -3.45 15.00 -9.89
C VAL A 164 -2.20 15.63 -9.31
N TRP A 165 -1.93 15.35 -8.04
CA TRP A 165 -0.71 15.70 -7.35
C TRP A 165 -0.04 14.45 -6.79
N LEU A 166 1.26 14.38 -6.97
CA LEU A 166 2.14 13.41 -6.31
C LEU A 166 3.03 14.19 -5.35
N LEU A 167 3.12 13.76 -4.09
CA LEU A 167 3.83 14.48 -3.04
C LEU A 167 4.70 13.51 -2.26
N ALA A 168 5.90 13.94 -1.86
CA ALA A 168 6.77 13.13 -1.01
C ALA A 168 7.35 13.95 0.16
N ALA A 169 7.74 13.24 1.22
CA ALA A 169 8.23 13.86 2.46
C ALA A 169 9.60 14.55 2.31
N ASP A 170 10.37 14.19 1.28
CA ASP A 170 11.63 14.86 0.89
C ASP A 170 11.40 16.20 0.16
N GLY A 171 10.13 16.60 -0.03
CA GLY A 171 9.75 17.81 -0.74
C GLY A 171 9.64 17.64 -2.25
N ALA A 172 9.81 16.44 -2.79
CA ALA A 172 9.52 16.16 -4.19
C ALA A 172 8.01 16.25 -4.46
N TRP A 173 7.65 16.79 -5.62
CA TRP A 173 6.25 16.92 -6.01
C TRP A 173 6.07 16.91 -7.53
N ALA A 174 4.88 16.52 -7.96
CA ALA A 174 4.39 16.70 -9.32
C ALA A 174 2.92 17.14 -9.32
N ARG A 175 2.51 17.90 -10.34
CA ARG A 175 1.14 18.30 -10.64
C ARG A 175 0.90 18.12 -12.13
N ALA A 176 -0.17 17.44 -12.49
CA ALA A 176 -0.64 17.39 -13.88
C ALA A 176 -2.13 17.71 -13.94
N GLU A 177 -2.53 18.56 -14.88
CA GLU A 177 -3.92 18.95 -15.11
C GLU A 177 -4.37 18.51 -16.50
N ASP A 178 -5.56 17.93 -16.60
CA ASP A 178 -6.18 17.64 -17.89
C ASP A 178 -6.37 18.93 -18.70
N GLY A 179 -6.38 18.82 -20.03
CA GLY A 179 -6.58 19.96 -20.91
C GLY A 179 -6.33 19.62 -22.38
N THR A 180 -6.48 20.61 -23.26
CA THR A 180 -6.18 20.47 -24.70
C THR A 180 -4.69 20.35 -25.00
N SER A 181 -3.83 20.81 -24.09
CA SER A 181 -2.39 20.66 -24.15
C SER A 181 -1.88 20.50 -22.72
N PRO A 182 -2.09 19.31 -22.12
CA PRO A 182 -1.77 19.10 -20.71
C PRO A 182 -0.27 19.24 -20.48
N LEU A 183 0.09 19.86 -19.36
CA LEU A 183 1.45 19.96 -18.89
C LEU A 183 1.57 19.32 -17.51
N VAL A 184 2.72 18.70 -17.31
CA VAL A 184 3.19 18.20 -16.03
C VAL A 184 4.16 19.23 -15.50
N HIS A 185 3.98 19.59 -14.24
CA HIS A 185 4.88 20.44 -13.47
C HIS A 185 5.47 19.61 -12.34
N GLN A 186 6.79 19.60 -12.18
CA GLN A 186 7.42 18.87 -11.08
C GLN A 186 8.66 19.57 -10.53
N GLY A 187 8.99 19.29 -9.28
CA GLY A 187 10.06 19.97 -8.56
C GLY A 187 10.55 19.16 -7.36
N GLY A 188 11.71 19.54 -6.83
CA GLY A 188 12.32 18.89 -5.68
C GLY A 188 13.25 17.72 -6.04
N PRO A 189 13.69 16.94 -5.04
CA PRO A 189 14.80 15.98 -5.18
C PRO A 189 14.53 14.81 -6.13
N ARG A 190 13.25 14.49 -6.38
CA ARG A 190 12.80 13.40 -7.26
C ARG A 190 11.82 13.92 -8.31
N ARG A 191 11.79 13.24 -9.45
CA ARG A 191 10.84 13.50 -10.53
C ARG A 191 9.70 12.48 -10.43
N LEU A 192 8.77 12.74 -9.51
CA LEU A 192 7.70 11.77 -9.18
C LEU A 192 6.81 11.44 -10.39
N TRP A 193 6.63 12.38 -11.32
CA TRP A 193 5.88 12.09 -12.54
C TRP A 193 6.63 11.13 -13.46
N ASP A 194 7.94 11.32 -13.63
CA ASP A 194 8.79 10.41 -14.40
C ASP A 194 8.78 9.00 -13.78
N GLU A 195 8.76 8.91 -12.45
CA GLU A 195 8.62 7.63 -11.74
C GLU A 195 7.25 6.97 -12.01
N LEU A 196 6.16 7.73 -12.02
CA LEU A 196 4.83 7.24 -12.39
C LEU A 196 4.78 6.77 -13.85
N GLU A 197 5.34 7.54 -14.78
CA GLU A 197 5.38 7.18 -16.20
C GLU A 197 6.24 5.94 -16.43
N ARG A 198 7.39 5.82 -15.76
CA ARG A 198 8.22 4.60 -15.78
C ARG A 198 7.44 3.37 -15.31
N VAL A 199 6.68 3.50 -14.21
CA VAL A 199 5.83 2.41 -13.69
C VAL A 199 4.74 2.04 -14.70
N ARG A 200 4.06 3.04 -15.27
CA ARG A 200 3.02 2.82 -16.29
C ARG A 200 3.59 2.13 -17.54
N SER A 201 4.67 2.66 -18.10
CA SER A 201 5.30 2.11 -19.30
C SER A 201 5.74 0.66 -19.08
N ARG A 202 6.36 0.37 -17.93
CA ARG A 202 6.73 -1.00 -17.56
C ARG A 202 5.51 -1.92 -17.44
N TRP A 203 4.41 -1.45 -16.85
CA TRP A 203 3.19 -2.24 -16.74
C TRP A 203 2.54 -2.49 -18.11
N GLU A 204 2.57 -1.51 -19.00
CA GLU A 204 2.07 -1.62 -20.38
C GLU A 204 2.90 -2.59 -21.24
N GLU A 205 4.23 -2.54 -21.13
CA GLU A 205 5.14 -3.50 -21.77
C GLU A 205 4.87 -4.93 -21.31
N ASN A 206 4.38 -5.11 -20.08
CA ASN A 206 3.97 -6.39 -19.51
C ASN A 206 2.48 -6.69 -19.69
N ASN A 207 1.87 -6.16 -20.76
CA ASN A 207 0.48 -6.39 -21.17
C ASN A 207 -0.56 -6.05 -20.09
N ARG A 208 -0.26 -5.08 -19.22
CA ARG A 208 -1.12 -4.68 -18.10
C ARG A 208 -1.60 -5.88 -17.29
N PHE A 209 -0.66 -6.72 -16.86
CA PHE A 209 -0.96 -7.90 -16.04
C PHE A 209 -1.86 -7.53 -14.85
N SER A 210 -2.74 -8.46 -14.49
CA SER A 210 -3.62 -8.26 -13.34
C SER A 210 -2.84 -8.34 -12.03
N LEU A 211 -3.09 -7.45 -11.08
CA LEU A 211 -2.39 -7.49 -9.79
C LEU A 211 -2.64 -8.79 -9.01
N HIS A 212 -3.78 -9.47 -9.19
CA HIS A 212 -4.03 -10.77 -8.56
C HIS A 212 -3.19 -11.92 -9.14
N SER A 213 -2.51 -11.70 -10.27
CA SER A 213 -1.53 -12.65 -10.80
C SER A 213 -0.15 -12.50 -10.17
N MET A 214 0.05 -11.45 -9.34
CA MET A 214 1.27 -11.30 -8.56
C MET A 214 1.35 -12.37 -7.46
N ARG A 215 2.55 -12.90 -7.29
CA ARG A 215 2.86 -13.89 -6.26
C ARG A 215 3.47 -13.21 -5.05
N ALA A 216 3.20 -13.74 -3.87
CA ALA A 216 3.81 -13.31 -2.63
C ALA A 216 4.82 -14.36 -2.16
N GLU A 217 6.02 -13.90 -1.80
CA GLU A 217 7.02 -14.68 -1.07
C GLU A 217 7.39 -13.93 0.20
N LEU A 218 6.99 -14.48 1.35
CA LEU A 218 7.08 -13.82 2.64
C LEU A 218 8.02 -14.62 3.54
N SER A 219 9.10 -14.00 4.00
CA SER A 219 10.03 -14.59 4.95
C SER A 219 10.40 -13.58 6.06
N PRO A 220 10.88 -14.05 7.22
CA PRO A 220 11.39 -13.17 8.27
C PRO A 220 12.51 -12.22 7.83
N ASP A 221 13.27 -12.60 6.79
CA ASP A 221 14.40 -11.81 6.27
C ASP A 221 13.99 -10.79 5.18
N GLY A 222 12.77 -10.92 4.66
CA GLY A 222 12.27 -10.09 3.58
C GLY A 222 10.99 -10.65 2.97
N SER A 223 10.04 -9.76 2.70
CA SER A 223 8.76 -10.08 2.09
C SER A 223 8.60 -9.34 0.78
N HIS A 224 8.12 -10.04 -0.24
CA HIS A 224 8.07 -9.52 -1.60
C HIS A 224 6.82 -9.92 -2.36
N LEU A 225 6.39 -9.02 -3.23
CA LEU A 225 5.50 -9.34 -4.35
C LEU A 225 6.32 -9.45 -5.63
N LEU A 226 6.00 -10.45 -6.44
CA LEU A 226 6.63 -10.75 -7.71
C LEU A 226 5.59 -10.67 -8.82
N THR A 227 5.93 -10.06 -9.94
CA THR A 227 5.09 -10.09 -11.15
C THR A 227 5.03 -11.49 -11.75
N PRO A 228 4.05 -11.80 -12.62
CA PRO A 228 3.88 -13.14 -13.17
C PRO A 228 5.10 -13.70 -13.91
N ASP A 229 5.92 -12.81 -14.47
CA ASP A 229 7.14 -13.11 -15.22
C ASP A 229 8.42 -12.95 -14.37
N ASP A 230 8.29 -12.63 -13.09
CA ASP A 230 9.37 -12.34 -12.14
C ASP A 230 10.31 -11.18 -12.53
N SER A 231 9.94 -10.37 -13.53
CA SER A 231 10.80 -9.26 -13.95
C SER A 231 10.82 -8.14 -12.92
N TRP A 232 9.74 -7.97 -12.13
CA TRP A 232 9.57 -6.90 -11.17
C TRP A 232 9.25 -7.45 -9.78
N ARG A 233 10.02 -6.99 -8.80
CA ARG A 233 9.93 -7.37 -7.39
C ARG A 233 9.70 -6.13 -6.53
N PHE A 234 8.71 -6.20 -5.65
CA PHE A 234 8.35 -5.14 -4.71
C PHE A 234 8.58 -5.62 -3.28
N THR A 235 9.27 -4.83 -2.46
CA THR A 235 9.41 -5.12 -1.03
C THR A 235 8.16 -4.65 -0.28
N ILE A 236 7.60 -5.54 0.54
CA ILE A 236 6.33 -5.37 1.25
C ILE A 236 6.37 -5.86 2.69
#